data_AF-A0A7Y2IWL2-F1
#
_entry.id   AF-A0A7Y2IWL2-F1
#
_cell.length_a   1.000
_cell.length_b   1.000
_cell.length_c   1.000
_cell.angle_alpha   90.00
_cell.angle_beta   90.00
_cell.angle_gamma   90.00
#
_symmetry.space_group_name_H-M   'P 1'
#
loop_
_entity.id
_entity.type
_entity.pdbx_description
1 polymer ?
#
loop_
_entity_poly.entity_id
_entity_poly.type
_entity_poly.pdbx_seq_one_letter_code
_entity_poly.pdbx_strand_id
1 'polypeptide(L)' 'MMQATTTLDTSGLLCPLPVYKAAMALNGLTAGEVLELTTTDPGALEDIPAL' A
#
# COMPACT_ATOMS: atom_id res chain seq x y z
N MET A 1 5.41 4.79 -18.79
CA MET A 1 5.89 4.09 -17.58
C MET A 1 5.32 4.85 -16.40
N MET A 2 4.48 4.24 -15.56
CA MET A 2 4.07 4.85 -14.30
C MET A 2 5.27 4.77 -13.36
N GLN A 3 5.81 5.93 -12.97
CA GLN A 3 6.88 6.01 -11.99
C GLN A 3 6.22 6.09 -10.61
N ALA A 4 6.60 5.20 -9.70
CA ALA A 4 6.12 5.28 -8.32
C ALA A 4 6.66 6.57 -7.68
N THR A 5 5.76 7.39 -7.14
CA THR A 5 6.12 8.59 -6.38
C THR A 5 6.53 8.22 -4.96
N THR A 6 5.91 7.18 -4.41
CA THR A 6 6.22 6.65 -3.08
C THR A 6 6.27 5.14 -3.14
N THR A 7 7.24 4.55 -2.45
CA THR A 7 7.37 3.10 -2.30
C THR A 7 7.21 2.74 -0.83
N LEU A 8 6.50 1.65 -0.54
CA LEU A 8 6.23 1.19 0.82
C LEU A 8 6.40 -0.32 0.89
N ASP A 9 7.29 -0.78 1.77
CA ASP A 9 7.48 -2.20 2.05
C ASP A 9 6.82 -2.57 3.39
N THR A 10 5.89 -3.51 3.31
CA THR A 10 5.17 -4.12 4.44
C THR A 10 5.35 -5.63 4.47
N SER A 11 6.34 -6.16 3.76
CA SER A 11 6.71 -7.58 3.84
C SER A 11 7.03 -7.99 5.29
N GLY A 12 6.65 -9.22 5.64
CA GLY A 12 6.77 -9.74 7.00
C GLY A 12 5.75 -9.18 8.00
N LEU A 13 4.92 -8.20 7.61
CA LEU A 13 3.77 -7.76 8.40
C LEU A 13 2.52 -8.57 8.02
N LEU A 14 1.63 -8.77 8.99
CA LEU A 14 0.34 -9.42 8.82
C LEU A 14 -0.80 -8.46 9.15
N CYS A 15 -1.99 -8.77 8.65
CA CYS A 15 -3.22 -8.03 8.91
C CYS A 15 -3.37 -7.70 10.41
N PRO A 16 -3.68 -6.43 10.77
CA PRO A 16 -4.13 -5.33 9.90
C PRO A 16 -3.02 -4.37 9.42
N LEU A 17 -1.75 -4.66 9.73
CA LEU A 17 -0.68 -3.67 9.59
C LEU A 17 -0.36 -3.23 8.14
N PRO A 18 -0.31 -4.13 7.13
CA PRO A 18 -0.07 -3.73 5.74
C PRO A 18 -1.12 -2.73 5.24
N VAL A 19 -2.38 -3.03 5.47
CA VAL A 19 -3.55 -2.25 5.03
C VAL A 19 -3.55 -0.88 5.69
N TYR A 20 -3.34 -0.84 7.01
CA TYR A 20 -3.29 0.41 7.75
C TYR A 20 -2.15 1.32 7.26
N LYS A 21 -0.95 0.76 7.04
CA LYS A 21 0.19 1.53 6.52
C LYS A 21 -0.03 2.00 5.08
N ALA A 22 -0.59 1.15 4.22
CA ALA A 22 -0.95 1.52 2.86
C ALA A 22 -1.98 2.66 2.83
N ALA A 23 -3.03 2.58 3.66
CA ALA A 23 -4.03 3.63 3.79
C ALA A 23 -3.42 4.96 4.26
N MET A 24 -2.52 4.92 5.26
CA MET A 24 -1.83 6.13 5.72
C MET A 24 -0.95 6.76 4.61
N ALA A 25 -0.21 5.93 3.87
CA ALA A 25 0.62 6.41 2.77
C ALA A 25 -0.25 7.00 1.65
N LEU A 26 -1.35 6.33 1.29
CA LEU A 26 -2.27 6.78 0.25
C LEU A 26 -2.95 8.11 0.61
N ASN A 27 -3.34 8.31 1.87
CA ASN A 27 -3.90 9.58 2.35
C ASN A 27 -2.90 10.76 2.25
N GLY A 28 -1.60 10.48 2.21
CA GLY A 28 -0.56 11.49 2.00
C GLY A 28 -0.30 11.84 0.53
N LEU A 29 -0.85 11.06 -0.41
CA LEU A 29 -0.63 11.27 -1.83
C LEU A 29 -1.63 12.26 -2.43
N THR A 30 -1.14 12.98 -3.42
CA THR A 30 -1.93 13.89 -4.26
C THR A 30 -2.33 13.22 -5.57
N ALA A 31 -3.33 13.78 -6.25
CA ALA A 31 -3.83 13.23 -7.50
C ALA A 31 -2.72 13.15 -8.56
N GLY A 32 -2.49 11.96 -9.11
CA GLY A 32 -1.44 11.70 -10.09
C GLY A 32 -0.16 11.09 -9.49
N GLU A 33 -0.03 11.05 -8.16
CA GLU A 33 1.03 10.31 -7.50
C GLU A 33 0.68 8.82 -7.37
N VAL A 34 1.70 7.97 -7.40
CA VAL A 34 1.55 6.51 -7.38
C VAL A 34 2.26 5.94 -6.15
N LEU A 35 1.54 5.13 -5.37
CA LEU A 35 2.09 4.29 -4.31
C LEU A 35 2.43 2.89 -4.86
N GLU A 36 3.67 2.48 -4.75
CA GLU A 36 4.09 1.08 -4.95
C GLU A 36 4.18 0.40 -3.58
N LEU A 37 3.37 -0.65 -3.37
CA LEU A 37 3.30 -1.40 -2.12
C LEU A 37 3.84 -2.82 -2.31
N THR A 38 4.84 -3.19 -1.52
CA THR A 38 5.28 -4.59 -1.38
C THR A 38 4.69 -5.17 -0.10
N THR A 39 4.02 -6.32 -0.20
CA THR A 39 3.46 -7.02 0.95
C THR A 39 3.52 -8.53 0.76
N THR A 40 3.60 -9.26 1.87
CA THR A 40 3.58 -10.73 1.90
C THR A 40 2.33 -11.28 2.59
N ASP A 41 1.41 -10.40 3.01
CA ASP A 41 0.16 -10.79 3.63
C ASP A 41 -0.85 -11.21 2.55
N PRO A 42 -1.36 -12.46 2.56
CA PRO A 42 -2.38 -12.88 1.60
C PRO A 42 -3.69 -12.08 1.72
N GLY A 43 -4.02 -11.56 2.91
CA GLY A 43 -5.22 -10.75 3.13
C GLY A 43 -5.19 -9.41 2.38
N ALA A 44 -3.99 -8.90 2.09
CA ALA A 44 -3.82 -7.65 1.36
C ALA A 44 -4.39 -7.69 -0.07
N LEU A 45 -4.56 -8.88 -0.66
CA LEU A 45 -5.18 -9.03 -1.99
C LEU A 45 -6.65 -8.60 -2.01
N GLU A 46 -7.36 -8.78 -0.91
CA GLU A 46 -8.76 -8.39 -0.76
C GLU A 46 -8.87 -7.00 -0.13
N ASP A 47 -8.01 -6.69 0.83
CA ASP A 47 -8.08 -5.44 1.59
C ASP A 47 -7.59 -4.20 0.81
N ILE A 48 -6.51 -4.32 0.00
CA ILE A 48 -5.93 -3.16 -0.71
C ILE A 48 -6.86 -2.60 -1.79
N PRO A 49 -7.54 -3.41 -2.62
CA PRO A 49 -8.53 -2.90 -3.58
C PRO A 49 -9.76 -2.27 -2.93
N ALA A 50 -9.99 -2.51 -1.63
CA ALA A 50 -11.13 -2.01 -0.87
C ALA A 50 -10.82 -0.71 -0.08
N LEU A 51 -9.56 -0.24 -0.08
CA LEU A 51 -9.13 1.05 0.48
C LEU A 51 -9.66 2.24 -0.33
#